data_AF-A0A1Y5DDB9-F1
#
_entry.id   AF-A0A1Y5DDB9-F1
#
_cell.length_a   1.000
_cell.length_b   1.000
_cell.length_c   1.000
_cell.angle_alpha   90.00
_cell.angle_beta   90.00
_cell.angle_gamma   90.00
#
_symmetry.space_group_name_H-M   'P 1'
#
loop_
_entity.id
_entity.type
_entity.pdbx_description
1 polymer ?
#
loop_
_entity_poly.entity_id
_entity_poly.type
_entity_poly.pdbx_seq_one_letter_code
_entity_poly.pdbx_strand_id
1 'polypeptide(L)'
;REDQWGGNIENRMRFVLAIYHAIRRKVGKDFPIGIKLNSADFMKGGFSEEDSMQVVTNLSEAGIDLIEVSGGTYESPSMMGHKAKASTQKREAYFLDYIEKVRQIVDTPLVLTGGFRSAQGMQAALDTGATDLIGIARTLAVDPDFPNKLLANQDHKQTLRHLTTGVKAIDMMAMLNITWYEQQLARMAKGKVPKANLSEWGTFIKVFMGAGIYAFKKRRA
;
A
#
# COMPACT_ATOMS: atom_id res chain seq x y z
N ARG A 1 18.46 4.15 18.31
CA ARG A 1 19.77 3.47 18.22
C ARG A 1 20.82 4.55 18.15
N GLU A 2 21.93 4.39 18.87
CA GLU A 2 23.03 5.37 18.92
C GLU A 2 24.26 4.92 18.10
N ASP A 3 24.17 3.75 17.46
CA ASP A 3 25.20 3.29 16.54
C ASP A 3 25.01 3.85 15.13
N GLN A 4 25.87 3.43 14.20
CA GLN A 4 25.84 3.85 12.79
C GLN A 4 24.54 3.52 12.03
N TRP A 5 23.59 2.82 12.65
CA TRP A 5 22.31 2.40 12.07
C TRP A 5 21.11 3.19 12.64
N GLY A 6 21.34 4.23 13.44
CA GLY A 6 20.26 5.11 13.88
C GLY A 6 20.71 6.51 14.30
N GLY A 7 19.76 7.27 14.85
CA GLY A 7 19.92 8.71 15.07
C GLY A 7 19.39 9.47 13.86
N ASN A 8 20.28 10.17 13.16
CA ASN A 8 19.92 10.94 11.97
C ASN A 8 19.41 10.06 10.81
N ILE A 9 18.83 10.71 9.81
CA ILE A 9 18.23 10.03 8.66
C ILE A 9 19.28 9.26 7.85
N GLU A 10 20.50 9.78 7.73
CA GLU A 10 21.61 9.15 7.01
C GLU A 10 21.96 7.78 7.60
N ASN A 11 22.03 7.68 8.93
CA ASN A 11 22.27 6.42 9.62
C ASN A 11 21.07 5.48 9.54
N ARG A 12 19.84 6.01 9.62
CA ARG A 12 18.63 5.20 9.50
C ARG A 12 18.49 4.60 8.10
N MET A 13 18.76 5.37 7.05
CA MET A 13 18.68 4.90 5.65
C MET A 13 19.85 4.00 5.24
N ARG A 14 20.97 4.02 5.98
CA ARG A 14 22.12 3.14 5.74
C ARG A 14 21.72 1.68 5.58
N PHE A 15 20.77 1.21 6.37
CA PHE A 15 20.35 -0.19 6.32
C PHE A 15 19.64 -0.56 5.01
N VAL A 16 18.72 0.29 4.53
CA VAL A 16 18.01 0.03 3.26
C VAL A 16 18.96 0.11 2.06
N LEU A 17 19.91 1.06 2.05
CA LEU A 17 20.94 1.15 1.02
C LEU A 17 21.88 -0.06 1.04
N ALA A 18 22.30 -0.52 2.22
CA ALA A 18 23.14 -1.71 2.35
C ALA A 18 22.43 -2.96 1.80
N ILE A 19 21.13 -3.13 2.07
CA ILE A 19 20.31 -4.20 1.50
C ILE A 19 20.24 -4.07 -0.03
N TYR A 20 19.89 -2.89 -0.55
CA TYR A 20 19.82 -2.65 -1.98
C TYR A 20 21.13 -3.01 -2.68
N HIS A 21 22.27 -2.50 -2.19
CA HIS A 21 23.58 -2.82 -2.78
C HIS A 21 23.94 -4.31 -2.68
N ALA A 22 23.56 -4.99 -1.60
CA ALA A 22 23.77 -6.43 -1.46
C ALA A 22 22.95 -7.23 -2.48
N ILE A 23 21.67 -6.87 -2.67
CA ILE A 23 20.81 -7.47 -3.70
C ILE A 23 21.42 -7.19 -5.08
N ARG A 24 21.73 -5.92 -5.40
CA ARG A 24 22.29 -5.51 -6.69
C ARG A 24 23.58 -6.26 -7.03
N ARG A 25 24.51 -6.41 -6.08
CA ARG A 25 25.73 -7.22 -6.26
C ARG A 25 25.44 -8.68 -6.59
N LYS A 26 24.35 -9.23 -6.07
CA LYS A 26 23.98 -10.63 -6.26
C LYS A 26 23.26 -10.89 -7.58
N VAL A 27 22.38 -9.96 -8.00
CA VAL A 27 21.51 -10.14 -9.16
C VAL A 27 22.01 -9.47 -10.44
N GLY A 28 23.00 -8.58 -10.34
CA GLY A 28 23.53 -7.83 -11.47
C GLY A 28 22.62 -6.67 -11.91
N LYS A 29 22.96 -6.04 -13.04
CA LYS A 29 22.25 -4.86 -13.56
C LYS A 29 20.96 -5.19 -14.32
N ASP A 30 20.85 -6.39 -14.89
CA ASP A 30 19.74 -6.74 -15.78
C ASP A 30 18.49 -7.23 -15.01
N PHE A 31 18.60 -7.38 -13.68
CA PHE A 31 17.49 -7.77 -12.81
C PHE A 31 16.89 -6.52 -12.14
N PRO A 32 15.59 -6.24 -12.31
CA PRO A 32 14.97 -5.06 -11.73
C PRO A 32 14.80 -5.19 -10.21
N ILE A 33 15.15 -4.15 -9.47
CA ILE A 33 14.97 -4.04 -8.03
C ILE A 33 14.06 -2.84 -7.77
N GLY A 34 12.89 -3.12 -7.20
CA GLY A 34 11.97 -2.10 -6.71
C GLY A 34 11.94 -2.02 -5.19
N ILE A 35 11.56 -0.86 -4.67
CA ILE A 35 11.22 -0.68 -3.26
C ILE A 35 9.81 -0.14 -3.12
N LYS A 36 9.12 -0.54 -2.06
CA LYS A 36 7.87 0.08 -1.62
C LYS A 36 8.12 0.87 -0.35
N LEU A 37 7.79 2.16 -0.37
CA LEU A 37 7.99 3.09 0.74
C LEU A 37 6.67 3.71 1.18
N ASN A 38 6.64 4.13 2.44
CA ASN A 38 5.60 4.99 2.98
C ASN A 38 5.96 6.45 2.72
N SER A 39 4.97 7.27 2.38
CA SER A 39 5.13 8.73 2.26
C SER A 39 5.45 9.39 3.61
N ALA A 40 4.84 8.90 4.70
CA ALA A 40 5.10 9.26 6.08
C ALA A 40 4.39 8.27 7.03
N ASP A 41 4.82 8.19 8.28
CA ASP A 41 4.22 7.32 9.30
C ASP A 41 3.03 7.97 10.04
N PHE A 42 2.82 9.27 9.87
CA PHE A 42 1.76 10.06 10.51
C PHE A 42 1.75 9.97 12.05
N MET A 43 2.92 9.78 12.65
CA MET A 43 3.13 9.64 14.09
C MET A 43 4.21 10.61 14.57
N LYS A 44 4.08 11.10 15.81
CA LYS A 44 5.08 11.98 16.42
C LYS A 44 6.41 11.21 16.57
N GLY A 45 7.46 11.70 15.92
CA GLY A 45 8.78 11.06 15.91
C GLY A 45 8.90 9.85 14.97
N GLY A 46 7.89 9.60 14.11
CA GLY A 46 7.95 8.59 13.06
C GLY A 46 8.65 9.08 11.79
N PHE A 47 8.66 8.24 10.76
CA PHE A 47 9.19 8.59 9.44
C PHE A 47 8.43 9.78 8.83
N SER A 48 9.13 10.89 8.60
CA SER A 48 8.54 12.11 8.07
C SER A 48 8.51 12.12 6.54
N GLU A 49 7.77 13.05 5.95
CA GLU A 49 7.82 13.29 4.50
C GLU A 49 9.24 13.69 4.06
N GLU A 50 9.92 14.54 4.83
CA GLU A 50 11.29 14.99 4.55
C GLU A 50 12.29 13.82 4.61
N ASP A 51 12.17 12.95 5.61
CA ASP A 51 12.94 11.71 5.68
C ASP A 51 12.73 10.86 4.42
N SER A 52 11.46 10.72 4.02
CA SER A 52 11.07 9.93 2.85
C SER A 52 11.67 10.48 1.55
N MET A 53 11.65 11.80 1.37
CA MET A 53 12.28 12.46 0.22
C MET A 53 13.78 12.19 0.17
N GLN A 54 14.49 12.28 1.30
CA GLN A 54 15.93 11.97 1.34
C GLN A 54 16.22 10.51 0.99
N VAL A 55 15.42 9.57 1.51
CA VAL A 55 15.57 8.14 1.20
C VAL A 55 15.32 7.87 -0.29
N VAL A 56 14.28 8.46 -0.86
CA VAL A 56 13.94 8.30 -2.28
C VAL A 56 15.03 8.86 -3.20
N THR A 57 15.56 10.06 -2.91
CA THR A 57 16.69 10.63 -3.64
C THR A 57 17.90 9.69 -3.59
N ASN A 58 18.32 9.25 -2.40
CA ASN A 58 19.51 8.41 -2.25
C ASN A 58 19.36 7.03 -2.92
N LEU A 59 18.16 6.43 -2.91
CA LEU A 59 17.90 5.18 -3.61
C LEU A 59 17.90 5.37 -5.13
N SER A 60 17.35 6.48 -5.62
CA SER A 60 17.39 6.85 -7.04
C SER A 60 18.83 7.04 -7.52
N GLU A 61 19.65 7.80 -6.77
CA GLU A 61 21.07 7.99 -7.06
C GLU A 61 21.87 6.68 -7.03
N ALA A 62 21.48 5.74 -6.16
CA ALA A 62 22.06 4.40 -6.11
C ALA A 62 21.64 3.49 -7.29
N GLY A 63 20.72 3.94 -8.14
CA GLY A 63 20.27 3.24 -9.35
C GLY A 63 19.19 2.17 -9.10
N ILE A 64 18.30 2.39 -8.12
CA ILE A 64 17.11 1.54 -7.99
C ILE A 64 16.21 1.69 -9.22
N ASP A 65 15.53 0.61 -9.63
CA ASP A 65 14.80 0.60 -10.91
C ASP A 65 13.34 1.04 -10.77
N LEU A 66 12.79 1.02 -9.55
CA LEU A 66 11.39 1.29 -9.30
C LEU A 66 11.16 1.74 -7.85
N ILE A 67 10.35 2.80 -7.67
CA ILE A 67 9.90 3.23 -6.35
C ILE A 67 8.38 3.24 -6.32
N GLU A 68 7.81 2.34 -5.51
CA GLU A 68 6.38 2.32 -5.21
C GLU A 68 6.09 3.14 -3.96
N VAL A 69 5.24 4.14 -4.12
CA VAL A 69 4.74 4.98 -3.05
C VAL A 69 3.39 4.47 -2.57
N SER A 70 3.32 4.27 -1.26
CA SER A 70 2.07 4.12 -0.52
C SER A 70 2.11 5.00 0.73
N GLY A 71 1.14 4.86 1.64
CA GLY A 71 1.20 5.57 2.90
C GLY A 71 0.23 5.05 3.93
N GLY A 72 0.46 5.50 5.16
CA GLY A 72 -0.20 5.02 6.37
C GLY A 72 0.63 3.93 7.06
N THR A 73 0.51 3.88 8.39
CA THR A 73 1.03 2.79 9.22
C THR A 73 -0.12 1.91 9.69
N TYR A 74 0.19 0.71 10.20
CA TYR A 74 -0.82 -0.13 10.85
C TYR A 74 -1.46 0.56 12.08
N GLU A 75 -0.75 1.50 12.72
CA GLU A 75 -1.21 2.27 13.88
C GLU A 75 -2.07 3.50 13.52
N SER A 76 -1.80 4.12 12.37
CA SER A 76 -2.63 5.19 11.80
C SER A 76 -2.80 4.93 10.30
N PRO A 77 -3.73 4.04 9.91
CA PRO A 77 -4.00 3.83 8.51
C PRO A 77 -4.79 5.06 8.07
N SER A 78 -4.10 6.02 7.46
CA SER A 78 -4.72 7.11 6.69
C SER A 78 -5.78 6.57 5.71
N MET A 79 -5.66 5.29 5.34
CA MET A 79 -6.56 4.46 4.53
C MET A 79 -7.82 3.91 5.24
N MET A 80 -7.92 3.95 6.58
CA MET A 80 -8.97 3.26 7.37
C MET A 80 -9.97 4.16 8.10
N GLY A 81 -9.91 5.49 7.99
CA GLY A 81 -10.91 6.28 8.72
C GLY A 81 -10.79 7.79 8.73
N HIS A 82 -9.71 8.38 8.21
CA HIS A 82 -9.71 9.83 8.01
C HIS A 82 -10.56 10.15 6.79
N LYS A 83 -11.49 11.11 6.92
CA LYS A 83 -12.24 11.66 5.79
C LYS A 83 -11.23 12.22 4.79
N ALA A 84 -10.83 11.41 3.81
CA ALA A 84 -10.03 11.89 2.68
C ALA A 84 -10.76 13.10 2.10
N LYS A 85 -10.04 14.18 1.77
CA LYS A 85 -10.63 15.37 1.17
C LYS A 85 -11.49 14.95 -0.03
N ALA A 86 -12.59 15.66 -0.29
CA ALA A 86 -13.49 15.32 -1.40
C ALA A 86 -12.74 15.25 -2.74
N SER A 87 -11.72 16.09 -2.93
CA SER A 87 -10.81 16.05 -4.08
C SER A 87 -10.00 14.74 -4.15
N THR A 88 -9.48 14.25 -3.03
CA THR A 88 -8.75 12.98 -2.95
C THR A 88 -9.67 11.78 -3.22
N GLN A 89 -10.92 11.82 -2.75
CA GLN A 89 -11.91 10.79 -3.07
C GLN A 89 -12.26 10.81 -4.56
N LYS A 90 -12.42 12.00 -5.15
CA LYS A 90 -12.72 12.20 -6.57
C LYS A 90 -11.56 11.73 -7.48
N ARG A 91 -10.32 12.02 -7.09
CA ARG A 91 -9.11 11.61 -7.83
C ARG A 91 -8.72 10.14 -7.60
N GLU A 92 -9.34 9.47 -6.62
CA GLU A 92 -9.03 8.10 -6.20
C GLU A 92 -7.55 7.85 -5.83
N ALA A 93 -6.75 8.92 -5.67
CA ALA A 93 -5.31 8.89 -5.53
C ALA A 93 -4.88 9.53 -4.20
N TYR A 94 -4.68 8.70 -3.17
CA TYR A 94 -4.45 9.20 -1.81
C TYR A 94 -3.11 9.92 -1.62
N PHE A 95 -2.08 9.54 -2.39
CA PHE A 95 -0.71 10.02 -2.24
C PHE A 95 -0.22 10.80 -3.46
N LEU A 96 -1.14 11.33 -4.27
CA LEU A 96 -0.80 12.06 -5.50
C LEU A 96 0.09 13.28 -5.21
N ASP A 97 -0.30 14.11 -4.25
CA ASP A 97 0.45 15.32 -3.90
C ASP A 97 1.88 15.01 -3.42
N TYR A 98 2.12 13.84 -2.82
CA TYR A 98 3.45 13.40 -2.41
C TYR A 98 4.25 12.87 -3.59
N ILE A 99 3.66 12.01 -4.44
CA ILE A 99 4.38 11.44 -5.58
C ILE A 99 4.72 12.51 -6.62
N GLU A 100 3.90 13.55 -6.76
CA GLU A 100 4.20 14.73 -7.56
C GLU A 100 5.47 15.45 -7.09
N LYS A 101 5.70 15.54 -5.76
CA LYS A 101 6.95 16.10 -5.20
C LYS A 101 8.13 15.18 -5.47
N VAL A 102 7.96 13.87 -5.28
CA VAL A 102 9.00 12.87 -5.60
C VAL A 102 9.41 12.96 -7.06
N ARG A 103 8.44 13.08 -7.98
CA ARG A 103 8.69 13.21 -9.42
C ARG A 103 9.61 14.39 -9.77
N GLN A 104 9.62 15.46 -8.97
CA GLN A 104 10.50 16.62 -9.17
C GLN A 104 11.97 16.37 -8.80
N ILE A 105 12.28 15.33 -8.03
CA ILE A 105 13.60 15.09 -7.46
C ILE A 105 14.27 13.79 -7.91
N VAL A 106 13.54 12.93 -8.63
CA VAL A 106 14.09 11.67 -9.17
C VAL A 106 13.62 11.43 -10.59
N ASP A 107 14.46 10.76 -11.38
CA ASP A 107 14.11 10.23 -12.71
C ASP A 107 13.59 8.78 -12.66
N THR A 108 13.84 8.08 -11.55
CA THR A 108 13.43 6.69 -11.32
C THR A 108 11.93 6.46 -11.57
N PRO A 109 11.53 5.38 -12.28
CA PRO A 109 10.13 5.02 -12.45
C PRO A 109 9.36 4.92 -11.13
N LEU A 110 8.17 5.52 -11.11
CA LEU A 110 7.31 5.64 -9.93
C LEU A 110 6.04 4.80 -10.07
N VAL A 111 5.64 4.16 -8.97
CA VAL A 111 4.34 3.49 -8.85
C VAL A 111 3.54 4.17 -7.75
N LEU A 112 2.32 4.60 -8.08
CA LEU A 112 1.38 5.13 -7.09
C LEU A 112 0.37 4.05 -6.69
N THR A 113 0.35 3.72 -5.40
CA THR A 113 -0.59 2.74 -4.84
C THR A 113 -1.48 3.39 -3.78
N GLY A 114 -2.78 3.38 -4.03
CA GLY A 114 -3.76 3.72 -2.99
C GLY A 114 -5.01 4.42 -3.52
N GLY A 115 -6.12 3.68 -3.53
CA GLY A 115 -7.46 4.23 -3.72
C GLY A 115 -8.08 3.96 -5.10
N PHE A 116 -7.28 3.73 -6.12
CA PHE A 116 -7.71 3.53 -7.51
C PHE A 116 -8.71 2.38 -7.69
N ARG A 117 -9.83 2.70 -8.35
CA ARG A 117 -10.98 1.79 -8.56
C ARG A 117 -11.61 1.91 -9.95
N SER A 118 -11.21 2.90 -10.74
CA SER A 118 -11.74 3.18 -12.07
C SER A 118 -10.64 3.37 -13.09
N ALA A 119 -10.90 2.98 -14.33
CA ALA A 119 -9.99 3.23 -15.45
C ALA A 119 -9.72 4.73 -15.62
N GLN A 120 -10.77 5.56 -15.56
CA GLN A 120 -10.62 7.03 -15.63
C GLN A 120 -9.72 7.61 -14.53
N GLY A 121 -9.87 7.17 -13.27
CA GLY A 121 -9.03 7.65 -12.18
C GLY A 121 -7.56 7.26 -12.31
N MET A 122 -7.30 6.04 -12.82
CA MET A 122 -5.96 5.56 -13.11
C MET A 122 -5.33 6.29 -14.28
N GLN A 123 -6.06 6.44 -15.38
CA GLN A 123 -5.60 7.14 -16.58
C GLN A 123 -5.28 8.60 -16.26
N ALA A 124 -6.15 9.28 -15.49
CA ALA A 124 -5.91 10.65 -15.09
C ALA A 124 -4.61 10.81 -14.28
N ALA A 125 -4.24 9.84 -13.43
CA ALA A 125 -2.98 9.89 -12.68
C ALA A 125 -1.75 9.62 -13.55
N LEU A 126 -1.89 8.82 -14.61
CA LEU A 126 -0.84 8.59 -15.60
C LEU A 126 -0.66 9.81 -16.51
N ASP A 127 -1.76 10.41 -16.96
CA ASP A 127 -1.76 11.56 -17.88
C ASP A 127 -1.08 12.80 -17.28
N THR A 128 -1.06 12.95 -15.95
CA THR A 128 -0.32 14.04 -15.30
C THR A 128 1.19 13.84 -15.32
N GLY A 129 1.69 12.64 -15.62
CA GLY A 129 3.10 12.26 -15.46
C GLY A 129 3.56 12.13 -14.01
N ALA A 130 2.64 12.17 -13.04
CA ALA A 130 2.98 12.04 -11.62
C ALA A 130 3.44 10.63 -11.24
N THR A 131 3.04 9.62 -12.01
CA THR A 131 3.40 8.22 -11.80
C THR A 131 3.53 7.50 -13.14
N ASP A 132 4.39 6.50 -13.20
CA ASP A 132 4.63 5.70 -14.41
C ASP A 132 3.79 4.41 -14.42
N LEU A 133 3.47 3.89 -13.23
CA LEU A 133 2.59 2.74 -13.06
C LEU A 133 1.57 2.96 -11.93
N ILE A 134 0.50 2.16 -11.98
CA ILE A 134 -0.56 2.15 -10.97
C ILE A 134 -0.51 0.84 -10.19
N GLY A 135 -0.44 0.93 -8.86
CA GLY A 135 -0.58 -0.24 -8.00
C GLY A 135 -2.02 -0.45 -7.53
N ILE A 136 -2.47 -1.69 -7.63
CA ILE A 136 -3.83 -2.13 -7.26
C ILE A 136 -3.75 -3.33 -6.30
N ALA A 137 -4.68 -3.41 -5.35
CA ALA A 137 -4.70 -4.49 -4.36
C ALA A 137 -6.11 -4.98 -4.04
N ARG A 138 -6.91 -4.15 -3.35
CA ARG A 138 -8.25 -4.57 -2.87
C ARG A 138 -9.21 -4.96 -3.99
N THR A 139 -9.09 -4.35 -5.16
CA THR A 139 -9.90 -4.70 -6.35
C THR A 139 -9.56 -6.10 -6.85
N LEU A 140 -8.27 -6.43 -6.99
CA LEU A 140 -7.79 -7.76 -7.34
C LEU A 140 -8.17 -8.85 -6.33
N ALA A 141 -8.24 -8.50 -5.04
CA ALA A 141 -8.65 -9.45 -4.02
C ALA A 141 -10.09 -9.95 -4.21
N VAL A 142 -10.96 -9.21 -4.89
CA VAL A 142 -12.36 -9.64 -5.14
C VAL A 142 -12.66 -9.92 -6.61
N ASP A 143 -11.87 -9.36 -7.53
CA ASP A 143 -12.02 -9.50 -8.96
C ASP A 143 -10.62 -9.62 -9.62
N PRO A 144 -10.10 -10.84 -9.81
CA PRO A 144 -8.75 -11.04 -10.36
C PRO A 144 -8.63 -10.61 -11.82
N ASP A 145 -9.76 -10.52 -12.51
CA ASP A 145 -9.86 -10.12 -13.92
C ASP A 145 -10.00 -8.59 -14.08
N PHE A 146 -9.97 -7.84 -12.97
CA PHE A 146 -10.08 -6.38 -12.97
C PHE A 146 -9.12 -5.69 -13.95
N PRO A 147 -7.83 -6.07 -14.10
CA PRO A 147 -6.93 -5.46 -15.08
C PRO A 147 -7.41 -5.60 -16.52
N ASN A 148 -7.89 -6.79 -16.90
CA ASN A 148 -8.41 -7.01 -18.25
C ASN A 148 -9.67 -6.19 -18.51
N LYS A 149 -10.53 -6.05 -17.51
CA LYS A 149 -11.73 -5.21 -17.60
C LYS A 149 -11.41 -3.72 -17.75
N LEU A 150 -10.38 -3.23 -17.05
CA LEU A 150 -9.88 -1.87 -17.21
C LEU A 150 -9.34 -1.63 -18.63
N LEU A 151 -8.56 -2.57 -19.16
CA LEU A 151 -8.00 -2.48 -20.51
C LEU A 151 -9.08 -2.57 -21.60
N ALA A 152 -10.12 -3.37 -21.37
CA ALA A 152 -11.22 -3.56 -22.32
C ALA A 152 -12.25 -2.42 -22.31
N ASN A 153 -12.36 -1.66 -21.21
CA ASN A 153 -13.34 -0.61 -21.05
C ASN A 153 -12.80 0.56 -20.22
N GLN A 154 -12.62 1.71 -20.86
CA GLN A 154 -12.11 2.94 -20.24
C GLN A 154 -13.07 3.56 -19.20
N ASP A 155 -14.34 3.15 -19.18
CA ASP A 155 -15.33 3.53 -18.19
C ASP A 155 -15.49 2.49 -17.08
N HIS A 156 -14.70 1.41 -17.10
CA HIS A 156 -14.79 0.37 -16.09
C HIS A 156 -14.46 0.92 -14.69
N LYS A 157 -15.32 0.58 -13.73
CA LYS A 157 -15.15 0.93 -12.32
C LYS A 157 -15.63 -0.21 -11.44
N GLN A 158 -14.89 -0.43 -10.36
CA GLN A 158 -15.23 -1.42 -9.35
C GLN A 158 -15.57 -0.76 -8.01
N THR A 159 -16.82 -0.91 -7.59
CA THR A 159 -17.27 -0.52 -6.25
C THR A 159 -16.96 -1.64 -5.28
N LEU A 160 -16.27 -1.33 -4.18
CA LEU A 160 -16.11 -2.29 -3.07
C LEU A 160 -17.14 -1.99 -1.99
N ARG A 161 -17.70 -3.06 -1.43
CA ARG A 161 -18.66 -3.00 -0.33
C ARG A 161 -18.00 -2.38 0.91
N HIS A 162 -18.78 -1.62 1.66
CA HIS A 162 -18.40 -1.25 3.02
C HIS A 162 -18.55 -2.49 3.92
N LEU A 163 -17.43 -3.01 4.42
CA LEU A 163 -17.41 -4.21 5.25
C LEU A 163 -17.63 -3.83 6.71
N THR A 164 -18.70 -4.36 7.31
CA THR A 164 -19.05 -4.14 8.72
C THR A 164 -19.86 -5.32 9.27
N THR A 165 -19.67 -5.64 10.54
CA THR A 165 -20.54 -6.54 11.33
C THR A 165 -21.77 -5.80 11.90
N GLY A 166 -21.85 -4.48 11.75
CA GLY A 166 -22.78 -3.60 12.45
C GLY A 166 -22.29 -3.17 13.83
N VAL A 167 -21.18 -3.74 14.33
CA VAL A 167 -20.63 -3.45 15.65
C VAL A 167 -19.19 -2.92 15.51
N LYS A 168 -19.01 -1.60 15.65
CA LYS A 168 -17.71 -0.93 15.45
C LYS A 168 -16.55 -1.54 16.27
N ALA A 169 -16.82 -1.93 17.52
CA ALA A 169 -15.81 -2.56 18.37
C ALA A 169 -15.31 -3.90 17.80
N ILE A 170 -16.21 -4.70 17.23
CA ILE A 170 -15.88 -5.97 16.58
C ILE A 170 -15.11 -5.71 15.29
N ASP A 171 -15.59 -4.77 14.47
CA ASP A 171 -14.93 -4.40 13.21
C ASP A 171 -13.49 -3.95 13.43
N MET A 172 -13.24 -3.17 14.48
CA MET A 172 -11.91 -2.72 14.89
C MET A 172 -11.06 -3.87 15.45
N MET A 173 -11.61 -4.65 16.40
CA MET A 173 -10.90 -5.77 17.03
C MET A 173 -10.45 -6.81 16.02
N ALA A 174 -11.29 -7.10 15.02
CA ALA A 174 -11.01 -8.07 13.97
C ALA A 174 -10.15 -7.51 12.83
N MET A 175 -9.86 -6.19 12.83
CA MET A 175 -9.39 -5.46 11.66
C MET A 175 -10.14 -5.90 10.40
N LEU A 176 -11.48 -5.89 10.48
CA LEU A 176 -12.37 -6.67 9.59
C LEU A 176 -12.08 -6.44 8.12
N ASN A 177 -11.78 -5.21 7.72
CA ASN A 177 -11.44 -4.89 6.34
C ASN A 177 -10.21 -5.68 5.86
N ILE A 178 -9.12 -5.71 6.65
CA ILE A 178 -7.91 -6.48 6.29
C ILE A 178 -8.24 -7.96 6.22
N THR A 179 -8.79 -8.50 7.30
CA THR A 179 -8.97 -9.96 7.44
C THR A 179 -9.97 -10.52 6.44
N TRP A 180 -10.99 -9.75 6.05
CA TRP A 180 -11.92 -10.16 5.00
C TRP A 180 -11.23 -10.28 3.64
N TYR A 181 -10.40 -9.31 3.24
CA TYR A 181 -9.65 -9.39 1.97
C TYR A 181 -8.58 -10.50 2.01
N GLU A 182 -7.90 -10.70 3.15
CA GLU A 182 -6.99 -11.82 3.35
C GLU A 182 -7.68 -13.17 3.12
N GLN A 183 -8.94 -13.31 3.54
CA GLN A 183 -9.69 -14.54 3.26
C GLN A 183 -9.97 -14.73 1.77
N GLN A 184 -10.14 -13.66 0.98
CA GLN A 184 -10.26 -13.79 -0.47
C GLN A 184 -8.94 -14.25 -1.10
N LEU A 185 -7.82 -13.67 -0.69
CA LEU A 185 -6.49 -14.10 -1.12
C LEU A 185 -6.23 -15.56 -0.76
N ALA A 186 -6.58 -15.98 0.47
CA ALA A 186 -6.45 -17.36 0.93
C ALA A 186 -7.37 -18.34 0.18
N ARG A 187 -8.50 -17.87 -0.37
CA ARG A 187 -9.34 -18.68 -1.27
C ARG A 187 -8.65 -18.88 -2.62
N MET A 188 -8.11 -17.80 -3.20
CA MET A 188 -7.39 -17.85 -4.47
C MET A 188 -6.15 -18.73 -4.41
N ALA A 189 -5.38 -18.65 -3.32
CA ALA A 189 -4.23 -19.54 -3.08
C ALA A 189 -4.60 -21.03 -3.04
N LYS A 190 -5.89 -21.38 -2.85
CA LYS A 190 -6.44 -22.74 -2.89
C LYS A 190 -7.16 -23.05 -4.19
N GLY A 191 -6.94 -22.26 -5.24
CA GLY A 191 -7.60 -22.42 -6.55
C GLY A 191 -9.08 -22.06 -6.57
N LYS A 192 -9.60 -21.38 -5.52
CA LYS A 192 -11.01 -20.97 -5.46
C LYS A 192 -11.17 -19.51 -5.88
N VAL A 193 -12.22 -19.21 -6.63
CA VAL A 193 -12.59 -17.83 -6.95
C VAL A 193 -12.92 -17.01 -5.69
N PRO A 194 -12.65 -15.69 -5.69
CA PRO A 194 -13.13 -14.80 -4.64
C PRO A 194 -14.64 -14.90 -4.46
N LYS A 195 -15.09 -14.72 -3.21
CA LYS A 195 -16.50 -14.72 -2.83
C LYS A 195 -16.88 -13.31 -2.37
N ALA A 196 -17.38 -12.49 -3.29
CA ALA A 196 -17.74 -11.09 -3.03
C ALA A 196 -18.79 -10.92 -1.91
N ASN A 197 -19.64 -11.94 -1.69
CA ASN A 197 -20.64 -12.00 -0.63
C ASN A 197 -20.18 -12.86 0.57
N LEU A 198 -18.87 -12.96 0.82
CA LEU A 198 -18.36 -13.64 2.02
C LEU A 198 -18.88 -12.91 3.27
N SER A 199 -19.41 -13.68 4.22
CA SER A 199 -19.96 -13.15 5.47
C SER A 199 -18.89 -12.48 6.33
N GLU A 200 -19.18 -11.26 6.77
CA GLU A 200 -18.38 -10.49 7.71
C GLU A 200 -18.35 -11.18 9.09
N TRP A 201 -19.50 -11.69 9.56
CA TRP A 201 -19.60 -12.49 10.79
C TRP A 201 -18.84 -13.81 10.69
N GLY A 202 -18.98 -14.52 9.57
CA GLY A 202 -18.20 -15.74 9.33
C GLY A 202 -16.70 -15.47 9.27
N THR A 203 -16.31 -14.31 8.73
CA THR A 203 -14.91 -13.85 8.71
C THR A 203 -14.40 -13.62 10.13
N PHE A 204 -15.14 -12.86 10.94
CA PHE A 204 -14.83 -12.59 12.34
C PHE A 204 -14.66 -13.88 13.14
N ILE A 205 -15.66 -14.79 13.09
CA ILE A 205 -15.63 -16.06 13.83
C ILE A 205 -14.40 -16.87 13.45
N LYS A 206 -14.04 -16.92 12.15
CA LYS A 206 -12.86 -17.65 11.69
C LYS A 206 -11.55 -17.02 12.16
N VAL A 207 -11.44 -15.69 12.16
CA VAL A 207 -10.28 -14.98 12.72
C VAL A 207 -10.15 -15.27 14.21
N PHE A 208 -11.26 -15.21 14.94
CA PHE A 208 -11.31 -15.48 16.37
C PHE A 208 -10.90 -16.92 16.70
N MET A 209 -11.48 -17.92 16.00
CA MET A 209 -11.12 -19.33 16.18
C MET A 209 -9.66 -19.62 15.80
N GLY A 210 -9.15 -18.97 14.75
CA GLY A 210 -7.76 -19.16 14.30
C GLY A 210 -6.71 -18.48 15.18
N ALA A 211 -7.05 -17.35 15.80
CA ALA A 211 -6.18 -16.65 16.74
C ALA A 211 -6.24 -17.23 18.16
N GLY A 212 -7.34 -17.90 18.53
CA GLY A 212 -7.55 -18.41 19.89
C GLY A 212 -7.45 -17.29 20.94
N ILE A 213 -6.86 -17.59 22.11
CA ILE A 213 -6.68 -16.63 23.21
C ILE A 213 -5.79 -15.44 22.79
N TYR A 214 -5.00 -15.57 21.72
CA TYR A 214 -4.16 -14.47 21.21
C TYR A 214 -4.98 -13.33 20.57
N ALA A 215 -6.27 -13.54 20.25
CA ALA A 215 -7.16 -12.46 19.82
C ALA A 215 -7.33 -11.35 20.89
N PHE A 216 -7.10 -11.67 22.16
CA PHE A 216 -7.12 -10.71 23.28
C PHE A 216 -5.75 -10.09 23.58
N LYS A 217 -4.68 -10.57 22.95
CA LYS A 217 -3.34 -10.00 23.11
C LYS A 217 -3.16 -8.90 22.06
N LYS A 218 -2.92 -7.68 22.53
CA LYS A 218 -2.58 -6.53 21.68
C LYS A 218 -1.46 -6.95 20.73
N ARG A 219 -1.74 -7.05 19.42
CA ARG A 219 -0.69 -7.18 18.42
C ARG A 219 0.16 -5.92 18.53
N ARG A 220 1.47 -6.07 18.76
CA ARG A 220 2.41 -4.96 18.53
C ARG A 220 2.37 -4.71 17.02
N ALA A 221 1.98 -3.50 16.68
CA ALA A 221 2.16 -2.95 15.35
C ALA A 221 3.64 -2.58 15.15
#